data_AF-A0A951TSC7-F1
#
_entry.id   AF-A0A951TSC7-F1
#
_cell.length_a   1.000
_cell.length_b   1.000
_cell.length_c   1.000
_cell.angle_alpha   90.00
_cell.angle_beta   90.00
_cell.angle_gamma   90.00
#
_symmetry.space_group_name_H-M   'P 1'
#
loop_
_entity.id
_entity.type
_entity.pdbx_description
1 polymer ?
#
loop_
_entity_poly.entity_id
_entity_poly.type
_entity_poly.pdbx_seq_one_letter_code
_entity_poly.pdbx_strand_id
1 'polypeptide(L)'
;MELVILGALALYGILCTTALVAIMARGRREDVDPSPPAPEKLEPPEARWPALERHPVGAIFPIMAEHFPAEYERYRDGRLGYRERRQVWETCCAIHDARIEIEELCS
;
A
#
# COMPACT_ATOMS: atom_id res chain seq x y z
N MET A 1 -0.41 -24.39 44.25
CA MET A 1 -0.95 -23.19 43.57
C MET A 1 -0.15 -22.78 42.33
N GLU A 2 1.16 -23.05 42.27
CA GLU A 2 2.03 -22.65 41.14
C GLU A 2 1.68 -23.31 39.79
N LEU A 3 1.24 -24.57 39.78
CA LEU A 3 0.83 -25.28 38.55
C LEU A 3 -0.39 -24.66 37.86
N VAL A 4 -1.30 -24.05 38.64
CA VAL A 4 -2.50 -23.38 38.11
C VAL A 4 -2.13 -22.07 37.43
N ILE A 5 -1.15 -21.34 37.98
CA ILE A 5 -0.64 -20.08 37.44
C ILE A 5 0.13 -20.32 36.13
N LEU A 6 0.97 -21.36 36.09
CA LEU A 6 1.67 -21.77 34.87
C LEU A 6 0.69 -22.22 33.77
N GLY A 7 -0.33 -22.99 34.13
CA GLY A 7 -1.39 -23.40 33.19
C GLY A 7 -2.17 -22.20 32.64
N ALA A 8 -2.49 -21.22 33.48
CA ALA A 8 -3.19 -20.00 33.07
C ALA A 8 -2.33 -19.15 32.10
N LEU A 9 -1.04 -19.00 32.37
CA LEU A 9 -0.11 -18.26 31.50
C LEU A 9 0.06 -18.94 30.13
N ALA A 10 0.17 -20.27 30.11
CA ALA A 10 0.25 -21.03 28.86
C ALA A 10 -1.03 -20.89 28.01
N LEU A 11 -2.20 -20.96 28.65
CA LEU A 11 -3.50 -20.74 27.99
C LEU A 11 -3.61 -19.33 27.43
N TYR A 12 -3.17 -18.32 28.18
CA TYR A 12 -3.13 -16.93 27.71
C TYR A 12 -2.22 -16.77 26.48
N GLY A 13 -1.03 -17.38 26.49
CA GLY A 13 -0.12 -17.36 25.34
C GLY A 13 -0.74 -17.99 24.08
N ILE A 14 -1.45 -19.11 24.23
CA ILE A 14 -2.14 -19.79 23.13
C ILE A 14 -3.31 -18.95 22.61
N LEU A 15 -4.08 -18.32 23.50
CA LEU A 15 -5.18 -17.44 23.11
C LEU A 15 -4.69 -16.18 22.38
N CYS A 16 -3.61 -15.56 22.85
CA CYS A 16 -3.04 -14.39 22.19
C CYS A 16 -2.49 -14.75 20.80
N THR A 17 -1.78 -15.87 20.66
CA THR A 17 -1.23 -16.29 19.37
C THR A 17 -2.33 -16.69 18.37
N THR A 18 -3.37 -17.40 18.80
CA THR A 18 -4.52 -17.75 17.95
C THR A 18 -5.30 -16.51 17.51
N ALA A 19 -5.50 -15.52 18.40
CA ALA A 19 -6.12 -14.25 18.03
C ALA A 19 -5.29 -13.48 16.99
N LEU A 20 -3.95 -13.45 17.16
CA LEU A 20 -3.05 -12.79 16.23
C LEU A 20 -3.05 -13.47 14.84
N VAL A 21 -3.03 -14.81 14.81
CA VAL A 21 -3.14 -15.59 13.57
C VAL A 21 -4.51 -15.37 12.92
N ALA A 22 -5.59 -15.30 13.68
CA ALA A 22 -6.92 -15.02 13.15
C ALA A 22 -7.02 -13.61 12.54
N ILE A 23 -6.43 -12.59 13.17
CA ILE A 23 -6.37 -11.22 12.63
C ILE A 23 -5.53 -11.19 11.35
N MET A 24 -4.34 -11.81 11.36
CA MET A 24 -3.49 -11.90 10.16
C MET A 24 -4.16 -12.67 9.03
N ALA A 25 -4.89 -13.76 9.33
CA ALA A 25 -5.61 -14.56 8.34
C ALA A 25 -6.84 -13.82 7.79
N ARG A 26 -7.55 -13.03 8.62
CA ARG A 26 -8.65 -12.16 8.17
C ARG A 26 -8.14 -11.05 7.26
N GLY A 27 -7.01 -10.42 7.60
CA GLY A 27 -6.38 -9.40 6.76
C GLY A 27 -5.82 -9.92 5.44
N ARG A 28 -5.69 -11.24 5.27
CA ARG A 28 -5.15 -11.89 4.05
C ARG A 28 -6.24 -12.35 3.06
N ARG A 29 -7.52 -12.16 3.39
CA ARG A 29 -8.64 -12.71 2.60
C ARG A 29 -9.35 -11.70 1.71
N GLU A 30 -8.81 -10.49 1.58
CA GLU A 30 -9.41 -9.38 0.80
C GLU A 30 -8.65 -9.03 -0.50
N ASP A 31 -7.69 -9.86 -0.93
CA ASP A 31 -6.88 -9.62 -2.13
C ASP A 31 -6.92 -10.82 -3.11
N VAL A 32 -8.11 -11.21 -3.54
CA VAL A 32 -8.27 -11.97 -4.80
C VAL A 32 -9.21 -11.19 -5.71
N ASP A 33 -8.76 -9.99 -6.07
CA ASP A 33 -9.24 -9.33 -7.28
C ASP A 33 -8.39 -9.87 -8.44
N PRO A 34 -8.96 -10.48 -9.49
CA PRO A 34 -8.19 -10.90 -10.65
C PRO A 34 -7.46 -9.69 -11.22
N SER A 35 -6.12 -9.72 -11.15
CA SER A 35 -5.30 -8.67 -11.78
C SER A 35 -5.72 -8.52 -13.25
N PRO A 36 -6.20 -7.34 -13.67
CA PRO A 36 -6.50 -7.11 -15.07
C PRO A 36 -5.19 -7.21 -15.89
N PRO A 37 -5.27 -7.63 -17.16
CA PRO A 37 -4.11 -7.69 -18.04
C PRO A 37 -3.40 -6.33 -18.11
N ALA A 38 -2.08 -6.36 -18.24
CA ALA A 38 -1.23 -5.17 -18.28
C ALA A 38 -1.77 -4.17 -19.32
N PRO A 39 -1.94 -2.89 -18.95
CA PRO A 39 -2.51 -1.92 -19.88
C PRO A 39 -1.48 -1.58 -20.97
N GLU A 40 -1.91 -1.66 -22.25
CA GLU A 40 -1.10 -1.35 -23.44
C GLU A 40 -0.65 0.12 -23.50
N LYS A 41 -1.27 0.96 -22.69
CA LYS A 41 -0.81 2.30 -22.35
C LYS A 41 -0.57 2.35 -20.85
N LEU A 42 0.43 3.11 -20.40
CA LEU A 42 0.56 3.56 -19.02
C LEU A 42 -0.57 4.56 -18.68
N GLU A 43 -1.81 4.20 -19.00
CA GLU A 43 -2.99 4.89 -18.53
C GLU A 43 -3.14 4.51 -17.06
N PRO A 44 -3.39 5.50 -16.18
CA PRO A 44 -3.69 5.21 -14.79
C PRO A 44 -4.84 4.20 -14.75
N PRO A 45 -4.87 3.28 -13.77
CA PRO A 45 -6.00 2.38 -13.64
C PRO A 45 -7.28 3.22 -13.61
N GLU A 46 -8.26 2.92 -14.47
CA GLU A 46 -9.53 3.66 -14.58
C GLU A 46 -10.09 3.86 -13.17
N ALA A 47 -10.03 5.10 -12.71
CA ALA A 47 -9.99 5.38 -11.30
C ALA A 47 -11.40 5.28 -10.71
N ARG A 48 -11.60 4.29 -9.85
CA ARG A 48 -12.66 4.34 -8.82
C ARG A 48 -12.22 5.19 -7.61
N TRP A 49 -11.22 6.06 -7.78
CA TRP A 49 -10.45 6.69 -6.69
C TRP A 49 -10.25 8.19 -6.91
N PRO A 50 -11.06 9.05 -6.26
CA PRO A 50 -11.03 10.52 -6.42
C PRO A 50 -9.70 11.18 -6.04
N ALA A 51 -8.87 10.51 -5.24
CA ALA A 51 -7.53 11.00 -4.89
C ALA A 51 -6.53 10.90 -6.06
N LEU A 52 -6.77 10.01 -7.03
CA LEU A 52 -5.94 9.87 -8.24
C LEU A 52 -6.24 10.96 -9.27
N GLU A 53 -7.41 11.58 -9.22
CA GLU A 53 -7.82 12.65 -10.13
C GLU A 53 -7.23 14.02 -9.77
N ARG A 54 -6.71 14.17 -8.54
CA ARG A 54 -6.22 15.46 -8.03
C ARG A 54 -4.89 15.91 -8.65
N HIS A 55 -4.06 15.00 -9.12
CA HIS A 55 -2.74 15.33 -9.68
C HIS A 55 -2.58 14.73 -11.07
N PRO A 56 -2.05 15.49 -12.04
CA PRO A 56 -1.78 14.95 -13.36
C PRO A 56 -0.76 13.81 -13.25
N VAL A 57 -1.05 12.69 -13.93
CA VAL A 57 -0.22 11.48 -13.96
C VAL A 57 1.24 11.78 -14.31
N GLY A 58 1.46 12.71 -15.24
CA GLY A 58 2.79 13.15 -15.65
C GLY A 58 3.63 13.81 -14.55
N ALA A 59 3.01 14.32 -13.47
CA ALA A 59 3.73 14.87 -12.32
C ALA A 59 4.08 13.79 -11.28
N ILE A 60 3.28 12.72 -11.18
CA ILE A 60 3.44 11.68 -10.16
C ILE A 60 4.41 10.58 -10.61
N PHE A 61 4.41 10.20 -11.89
CA PHE A 61 5.33 9.15 -12.37
C PHE A 61 6.81 9.48 -12.22
N PRO A 62 7.29 10.73 -12.45
CA PRO A 62 8.68 11.09 -12.15
C PRO A 62 9.03 10.89 -10.68
N ILE A 63 8.14 11.26 -9.76
CA ILE A 63 8.32 11.08 -8.31
C ILE A 63 8.39 9.59 -7.98
N MET A 64 7.51 8.78 -8.59
CA MET A 64 7.55 7.32 -8.41
C MET A 64 8.85 6.71 -8.95
N ALA A 65 9.31 7.14 -10.13
CA ALA A 65 10.57 6.66 -10.70
C ALA A 65 11.79 7.08 -9.86
N GLU A 66 11.74 8.27 -9.25
CA GLU A 66 12.82 8.81 -8.39
C GLU A 66 12.87 8.11 -7.02
N HIS A 67 11.72 7.98 -6.34
CA HIS A 67 11.67 7.52 -4.94
C HIS A 67 11.29 6.05 -4.76
N PHE A 68 10.63 5.44 -5.75
CA PHE A 68 10.13 4.07 -5.71
C PHE A 68 10.47 3.31 -7.01
N PRO A 69 11.76 3.20 -7.39
CA PRO A 69 12.15 2.67 -8.69
C PRO A 69 11.74 1.20 -8.90
N ALA A 70 11.75 0.39 -7.85
CA ALA A 70 11.35 -1.01 -7.94
C ALA A 70 9.84 -1.16 -8.17
N GLU A 71 9.04 -0.35 -7.48
CA GLU A 71 7.60 -0.29 -7.61
C GLU A 71 7.20 0.30 -8.98
N TYR A 72 7.95 1.28 -9.47
CA TYR A 72 7.78 1.84 -10.81
C TYR A 72 7.98 0.78 -11.90
N GLU A 73 9.07 0.00 -11.82
CA GLU A 73 9.32 -1.11 -12.76
C GLU A 73 8.20 -2.17 -12.68
N ARG A 74 7.79 -2.55 -11.46
CA ARG A 74 6.67 -3.48 -11.26
C ARG A 74 5.35 -2.91 -11.77
N TYR A 75 5.11 -1.62 -11.62
CA TYR A 75 3.91 -0.94 -12.13
C TYR A 75 3.89 -0.97 -13.65
N ARG A 76 5.00 -0.59 -14.29
CA ARG A 76 5.18 -0.61 -15.75
C ARG A 76 4.93 -1.99 -16.33
N ASP A 77 5.41 -3.02 -15.63
CA ASP A 77 5.26 -4.40 -16.08
C ASP A 77 3.92 -5.04 -15.66
N GLY A 78 2.99 -4.26 -15.08
CA GLY A 78 1.67 -4.74 -14.64
C GLY A 78 1.71 -5.70 -13.44
N ARG A 79 2.84 -5.80 -12.74
CA ARG A 79 3.11 -6.70 -11.60
C ARG A 79 2.94 -6.03 -10.22
N LEU A 80 2.62 -4.74 -10.19
CA LEU A 80 2.32 -4.03 -8.95
C LEU A 80 0.84 -4.24 -8.60
N GLY A 81 0.62 -4.94 -7.49
CA GLY A 81 -0.70 -5.26 -6.97
C GLY A 81 -1.50 -4.01 -6.65
N TYR A 82 -2.83 -4.16 -6.66
CA TYR A 82 -3.75 -3.03 -6.54
C TYR A 82 -3.54 -2.20 -5.25
N ARG A 83 -3.40 -2.87 -4.09
CA ARG A 83 -3.17 -2.21 -2.80
C ARG A 83 -1.82 -1.51 -2.72
N GLU A 84 -0.75 -2.16 -3.20
CA GLU A 84 0.60 -1.58 -3.25
C GLU A 84 0.62 -0.36 -4.17
N ARG A 85 0.01 -0.46 -5.34
CA ARG A 85 -0.14 0.64 -6.29
C ARG A 85 -0.79 1.86 -5.64
N ARG A 86 -1.87 1.65 -4.88
CA ARG A 86 -2.55 2.73 -4.15
C ARG A 86 -1.62 3.39 -3.14
N GLN A 87 -0.95 2.61 -2.29
CA GLN A 87 -0.09 3.13 -1.25
C GLN A 87 1.10 3.94 -1.83
N VAL A 88 1.74 3.40 -2.86
CA VAL A 88 2.85 4.08 -3.54
C VAL A 88 2.36 5.38 -4.17
N TRP A 89 1.19 5.37 -4.81
CA TRP A 89 0.62 6.56 -5.41
C TRP A 89 0.28 7.65 -4.38
N GLU A 90 -0.43 7.29 -3.30
CA GLU A 90 -0.74 8.22 -2.21
C GLU A 90 0.54 8.87 -1.63
N THR A 91 1.61 8.09 -1.50
CA THR A 91 2.90 8.59 -1.04
C THR A 91 3.54 9.54 -2.06
N CYS A 92 3.46 9.23 -3.35
CA CYS A 92 3.99 10.10 -4.39
C CYS A 92 3.21 11.44 -4.47
N CYS A 93 1.89 11.42 -4.25
CA CYS A 93 1.10 12.66 -4.13
C CYS A 93 1.56 13.50 -2.93
N ALA A 94 1.77 12.88 -1.76
CA ALA A 94 2.25 13.60 -0.59
C ALA A 94 3.63 14.25 -0.81
N ILE A 95 4.52 13.58 -1.53
CA ILE A 95 5.84 14.13 -1.90
C ILE A 95 5.66 15.31 -2.87
N HIS A 96 4.76 15.20 -3.85
CA HIS A 96 4.45 16.27 -4.78
C HIS A 96 3.97 17.53 -4.04
N ASP A 97 2.99 17.37 -3.15
CA ASP A 97 2.41 18.47 -2.39
C ASP A 97 3.46 19.13 -1.49
N ALA A 98 4.28 18.33 -0.80
CA ALA A 98 5.38 18.85 0.01
C ALA A 98 6.41 19.65 -0.82
N ARG A 99 6.70 19.22 -2.06
CA ARG A 99 7.60 19.98 -2.96
C ARG A 99 7.02 21.33 -3.35
N ILE A 100 5.71 21.38 -3.66
CA ILE A 100 5.02 22.64 -3.98
C ILE A 100 5.03 23.58 -2.77
N GLU A 101 4.68 23.09 -1.58
CA GLU A 101 4.69 23.90 -0.36
C GLU A 101 6.08 24.49 -0.06
N ILE A 102 7.15 23.70 -0.28
CA ILE A 102 8.52 24.18 -0.10
C ILE A 102 8.87 25.25 -1.14
N GLU A 103 8.50 25.06 -2.40
CA GLU A 103 8.75 26.02 -3.48
C GLU A 103 8.01 27.34 -3.24
N GLU A 104 6.76 27.28 -2.76
CA GLU A 104 5.99 28.46 -2.35
C GLU A 104 6.63 29.22 -1.18
N LEU A 105 7.20 28.51 -0.19
CA LEU A 105 7.89 29.13 0.95
C LEU A 105 9.26 29.73 0.58
N CYS A 106 9.87 29.26 -0.51
CA CYS A 106 11.20 29.68 -0.96
C CYS A 106 11.17 30.72 -2.10
N SER A 107 9.98 31.11 -2.53
CA SER A 107 9.71 32.12 -3.58
C SER A 107 9.37 33.48 -2.97
#